data_AF-A0A9E2L7W9-F1
#
_entry.id   AF-A0A9E2L7W9-F1
#
_cell.length_a   1.000
_cell.length_b   1.000
_cell.length_c   1.000
_cell.angle_alpha   90.00
_cell.angle_beta   90.00
_cell.angle_gamma   90.00
#
_symmetry.space_group_name_H-M   'P 1'
#
loop_
_entity.id
_entity.type
_entity.pdbx_description
1 polymer ?
#
loop_
_entity_poly.entity_id
_entity_poly.type
_entity_poly.pdbx_seq_one_letter_code
_entity_poly.pdbx_strand_id
1 'polypeptide(L)'
;MSQEVKDFQRATANRILYIYKELGHRRVLLADEVGLGKTFVAKQVINLVREWHKQKKDDFFKVVYICSNANIADQNIEKLGVENRMSISESR
;
A
#
# COMPACT_ATOMS: atom_id res chain seq x y z
N MET A 1 -3.72 2.34 18.58
CA MET A 1 -5.03 2.70 18.00
C MET A 1 -5.01 2.36 16.52
N SER A 2 -5.83 1.42 16.06
CA SER A 2 -6.00 1.19 14.62
C SER A 2 -6.77 2.37 14.02
N GLN A 3 -6.09 3.24 13.29
CA GLN A 3 -6.75 4.35 12.61
C GLN A 3 -7.68 3.80 11.52
N GLU A 4 -8.96 4.11 11.63
CA GLU A 4 -9.98 3.70 10.67
C GLU A 4 -9.76 4.41 9.33
N VAL A 5 -9.86 3.64 8.24
CA VAL A 5 -9.71 4.16 6.87
C VAL A 5 -10.90 5.03 6.54
N LYS A 6 -10.62 6.27 6.13
CA LYS A 6 -11.65 7.24 5.74
C LYS A 6 -12.34 6.81 4.43
N ASP A 7 -13.56 7.28 4.24
CA ASP A 7 -14.38 7.04 3.05
C ASP A 7 -13.65 7.36 1.73
N PHE A 8 -13.02 8.54 1.63
CA PHE A 8 -12.28 8.95 0.44
C PHE A 8 -11.04 8.07 0.18
N GLN A 9 -10.39 7.60 1.24
CA GLN A 9 -9.23 6.71 1.13
C GLN A 9 -9.67 5.34 0.60
N ARG A 10 -10.82 4.84 1.06
CA ARG A 10 -11.44 3.60 0.57
C ARG A 10 -11.88 3.74 -0.89
N ALA A 11 -12.55 4.84 -1.23
CA ALA A 11 -12.99 5.12 -2.60
C ALA A 11 -11.79 5.17 -3.57
N THR A 12 -10.71 5.82 -3.15
CA THR A 12 -9.45 5.89 -3.91
C THR A 12 -8.83 4.52 -4.11
N ALA A 13 -8.73 3.71 -3.05
CA ALA A 13 -8.18 2.36 -3.16
C ALA A 13 -9.01 1.45 -4.09
N ASN A 14 -10.34 1.52 -4.00
CA ASN A 14 -11.24 0.80 -4.90
C ASN A 14 -11.09 1.27 -6.36
N ARG A 15 -10.92 2.58 -6.58
CA ARG A 15 -10.67 3.11 -7.92
C ARG A 15 -9.35 2.60 -8.51
N ILE A 16 -8.29 2.54 -7.70
CA ILE A 16 -6.99 1.99 -8.13
C ILE A 16 -7.13 0.50 -8.48
N LEU A 17 -7.83 -0.30 -7.66
CA LEU A 17 -8.10 -1.71 -7.99
C LEU A 17 -8.86 -1.85 -9.31
N TYR A 18 -9.91 -1.05 -9.52
CA TYR A 18 -10.67 -1.05 -10.78
C TYR A 18 -9.78 -0.74 -11.99
N ILE A 19 -8.86 0.22 -11.86
CA ILE A 19 -7.89 0.56 -12.91
C ILE A 19 -7.00 -0.65 -13.26
N TYR A 20 -6.49 -1.37 -12.26
CA TYR A 20 -5.69 -2.57 -12.49
C TYR A 20 -6.51 -3.72 -13.08
N LYS A 21 -7.70 -3.97 -12.53
CA LYS A 21 -8.50 -5.16 -12.81
C LYS A 21 -9.32 -5.06 -14.08
N GLU A 22 -9.99 -3.94 -14.29
CA GLU A 22 -11.02 -3.78 -15.34
C GLU A 22 -10.51 -2.96 -16.53
N LEU A 23 -9.63 -1.98 -16.30
CA LEU A 23 -9.06 -1.16 -17.39
C LEU A 23 -7.73 -1.71 -17.93
N GLY A 24 -7.09 -2.65 -17.23
CA GLY A 24 -5.83 -3.27 -17.64
C GLY A 24 -4.60 -2.35 -17.59
N HIS A 25 -4.71 -1.16 -17.00
CA HIS A 25 -3.56 -0.28 -16.82
C HIS A 25 -2.62 -0.82 -15.74
N ARG A 26 -1.31 -0.72 -15.96
CA ARG A 26 -0.29 -1.27 -15.04
C ARG A 26 0.36 -0.24 -14.12
N ARG A 27 0.06 1.04 -14.30
CA ARG A 27 0.68 2.15 -13.56
C ARG A 27 -0.39 3.18 -13.20
N VAL A 28 -0.37 3.63 -11.95
CA VAL A 28 -1.29 4.65 -11.43
C VAL A 28 -0.52 5.62 -10.56
N LEU A 29 -0.81 6.92 -10.69
CA LEU A 29 -0.29 7.97 -9.81
C LEU A 29 -1.39 8.43 -8.86
N LEU A 30 -1.12 8.37 -7.56
CA LEU A 30 -1.97 8.97 -6.53
C LEU A 30 -1.41 10.34 -6.14
N ALA A 31 -2.12 11.40 -6.53
CA ALA A 31 -1.69 12.79 -6.38
C ALA A 31 -2.51 13.59 -5.34
N ASP A 32 -2.86 12.96 -4.20
CA ASP A 32 -3.59 13.65 -3.13
C ASP A 32 -2.75 14.79 -2.49
N GLU A 33 -3.39 15.65 -1.70
CA GLU A 33 -2.71 16.65 -0.87
C GLU A 33 -1.85 16.01 0.24
N VAL A 34 -0.81 16.72 0.67
CA VAL A 34 0.04 16.30 1.79
C VAL A 34 -0.81 16.15 3.05
N GLY A 35 -0.53 15.12 3.87
CA GLY A 35 -1.27 14.87 5.10
C GLY A 35 -2.56 14.05 4.96
N LEU A 36 -3.09 13.83 3.75
CA LEU A 36 -4.32 13.05 3.53
C LEU A 36 -4.18 11.53 3.72
N GLY A 37 -2.99 11.06 4.12
CA GLY A 37 -2.79 9.67 4.50
C GLY A 37 -2.64 8.69 3.33
N LYS A 38 -1.88 9.07 2.28
CA LYS A 38 -1.59 8.20 1.12
C LYS A 38 -1.04 6.83 1.48
N THR A 39 -0.27 6.71 2.57
CA THR A 39 0.21 5.40 3.07
C THR A 39 -0.95 4.47 3.48
N PHE A 40 -2.04 5.01 4.03
CA PHE A 40 -3.24 4.22 4.34
C PHE A 40 -3.95 3.76 3.06
N VAL A 41 -4.01 4.60 2.04
CA VAL A 41 -4.51 4.21 0.71
C VAL A 41 -3.67 3.07 0.14
N ALA A 42 -2.33 3.19 0.19
CA ALA A 42 -1.42 2.16 -0.27
C ALA A 42 -1.65 0.81 0.45
N LYS A 43 -1.83 0.82 1.78
CA LYS A 43 -2.19 -0.39 2.55
C LYS A 43 -3.48 -1.03 2.04
N GLN A 44 -4.52 -0.23 1.79
CA GLN A 44 -5.79 -0.74 1.27
C GLN A 44 -5.64 -1.32 -0.14
N VAL A 45 -4.91 -0.64 -1.03
CA VAL A 45 -4.62 -1.16 -2.38
C VAL A 45 -3.90 -2.50 -2.30
N ILE A 46 -2.87 -2.63 -1.45
CA ILE A 46 -2.14 -3.89 -1.26
C ILE A 46 -3.08 -5.01 -0.83
N ASN A 47 -3.96 -4.77 0.14
CA ASN A 47 -4.93 -5.76 0.61
C ASN A 47 -5.94 -6.15 -0.47
N LEU A 48 -6.49 -5.17 -1.18
CA LEU A 48 -7.45 -5.40 -2.26
C LEU A 48 -6.85 -6.22 -3.41
N VAL A 49 -5.62 -5.88 -3.82
CA VAL A 49 -4.91 -6.62 -4.88
C VAL A 49 -4.55 -8.02 -4.39
N ARG A 50 -4.11 -8.18 -3.13
CA ARG A 50 -3.86 -9.51 -2.55
C ARG A 50 -5.09 -10.41 -2.62
N GLU A 51 -6.26 -9.91 -2.22
CA GLU A 51 -7.50 -10.69 -2.28
C GLU A 51 -7.92 -11.00 -3.72
N TRP A 52 -7.68 -10.08 -4.65
CA TRP A 52 -7.91 -10.33 -6.07
C TRP A 52 -7.01 -11.44 -6.63
N HIS A 53 -5.71 -11.45 -6.32
CA HIS A 53 -4.79 -12.52 -6.74
C HIS A 53 -5.18 -13.89 -6.14
N LYS A 54 -5.59 -13.93 -4.86
CA LYS A 54 -6.12 -15.16 -4.24
C LYS A 54 -7.34 -15.71 -5.00
N GLN A 55 -8.27 -14.85 -5.40
CA GLN A 55 -9.45 -15.25 -6.19
C GLN A 55 -9.06 -15.83 -7.56
N LYS A 56 -7.92 -15.42 -8.11
CA LYS A 56 -7.36 -15.94 -9.37
C LYS A 56 -6.52 -17.20 -9.20
N LYS A 57 -6.37 -17.71 -7.97
CA LYS A 57 -5.45 -18.81 -7.63
C LYS A 57 -4.01 -18.50 -8.05
N ASP A 58 -3.63 -17.23 -7.95
CA ASP A 58 -2.26 -16.76 -8.15
C ASP A 58 -1.59 -16.55 -6.80
N ASP A 59 -0.74 -17.50 -6.41
CA ASP A 59 -0.05 -17.48 -5.13
C ASP A 59 1.20 -16.57 -5.15
N PHE A 60 1.56 -16.00 -6.31
CA PHE A 60 2.73 -15.15 -6.46
C PHE A 60 2.41 -13.66 -6.29
N PHE A 61 2.12 -13.24 -5.06
CA PHE A 61 1.92 -11.84 -4.71
C PHE A 61 3.08 -11.27 -3.89
N LYS A 62 3.84 -10.34 -4.47
CA LYS A 62 4.97 -9.64 -3.83
C LYS A 62 4.79 -8.13 -3.98
N VAL A 63 5.14 -7.39 -2.93
CA VAL A 63 5.05 -5.92 -2.90
C VAL A 63 6.42 -5.35 -2.60
N VAL A 64 6.85 -4.38 -3.40
CA VAL A 64 8.04 -3.56 -3.15
C VAL A 64 7.59 -2.15 -2.83
N TYR A 65 7.93 -1.65 -1.65
CA TYR A 65 7.62 -0.30 -1.19
C TYR A 65 8.93 0.47 -1.01
N ILE A 66 9.11 1.53 -1.80
CA ILE A 66 10.36 2.32 -1.82
C ILE A 66 10.11 3.65 -1.10
N CYS A 67 11.01 3.99 -0.17
CA CYS A 67 11.03 5.25 0.56
C CYS A 67 12.30 6.04 0.21
N SER A 68 12.29 7.35 0.43
CA SER A 68 13.47 8.20 0.21
C SER A 68 14.56 8.04 1.27
N ASN A 69 14.21 7.56 2.48
CA ASN A 69 15.17 7.27 3.54
C ASN A 69 14.62 6.23 4.53
N ALA A 70 15.50 5.73 5.41
CA ALA A 70 15.18 4.73 6.43
C ALA A 70 14.14 5.22 7.45
N ASN A 71 14.26 6.46 7.95
CA ASN A 71 13.32 7.01 8.94
C ASN A 71 11.87 7.03 8.42
N ILE A 72 11.66 7.39 7.14
CA ILE A 72 10.33 7.36 6.49
C ILE A 72 9.88 5.92 6.29
N ALA A 73 10.80 5.01 5.96
CA ALA A 73 10.47 3.59 5.86
C ALA A 73 9.96 3.03 7.19
N ASP A 74 10.62 3.31 8.30
CA ASP A 74 10.21 2.84 9.64
C ASP A 74 8.81 3.33 10.01
N GLN A 75 8.51 4.61 9.76
CA GLN A 75 7.16 5.16 9.97
C GLN A 75 6.11 4.53 9.06
N ASN A 76 6.47 4.21 7.81
CA ASN A 76 5.55 3.61 6.86
C ASN A 76 5.31 2.12 7.14
N ILE A 77 6.31 1.40 7.64
CA ILE A 77 6.19 -0.01 8.07
C ILE A 77 5.07 -0.14 9.11
N GLU A 78 5.04 0.76 10.09
CA GLU A 78 3.98 0.82 11.10
C GLU A 78 2.59 1.04 10.49
N LYS A 79 2.48 2.04 9.61
CA LYS A 79 1.21 2.38 8.96
C LYS A 79 0.71 1.23 8.07
N LEU A 80 1.62 0.61 7.32
CA LEU A 80 1.34 -0.55 6.45
C LEU A 80 0.98 -1.79 7.27
N GLY A 81 1.42 -1.91 8.52
CA GLY A 81 1.15 -3.06 9.39
C GLY A 81 2.02 -4.27 9.05
N VAL A 82 3.29 -4.04 8.70
CA VAL A 82 4.25 -5.12 8.42
C VAL A 82 4.91 -5.54 9.75
N GLU A 83 4.74 -6.81 10.11
CA GLU A 83 5.20 -7.36 11.40
C GLU A 83 6.70 -7.65 11.40
N ASN A 84 7.22 -8.28 10.35
CA ASN A 84 8.64 -8.64 10.22
C ASN A 84 9.44 -7.43 9.74
N ARG A 85 9.90 -6.61 10.68
CA ARG A 85 10.83 -5.51 10.42
C ARG A 85 12.24 -6.08 10.37
N MET A 86 12.96 -5.88 9.27
CA MET A 86 14.41 -6.03 9.32
C MET A 86 14.95 -4.88 10.16
N SER A 87 15.70 -5.21 11.22
CA SER A 87 16.50 -4.22 11.94
C SER A 87 17.55 -3.71 10.96
N ILE A 88 17.35 -2.49 10.46
CA ILE A 88 18.41 -1.77 9.75
C ILE A 88 19.34 -1.27 10.85
N SER A 89 20.14 -2.18 11.44
CA SER A 89 21.35 -1.73 12.14
C SER A 89 22.18 -1.06 11.06
N GLU A 90 22.41 0.25 11.21
CA GLU A 90 23.23 1.07 10.32
C GLU A 90 24.43 0.26 9.86
N SER A 91 24.35 -0.26 8.64
CA SER A 91 25.53 -0.74 7.95
C SER A 91 26.30 0.53 7.64
N ARG A 92 27.36 0.70 8.43
CA ARG A 92 28.33 1.80 8.35
C ARG A 92 28.64 2.20 6.91
#